data_AF-A0A813I0L8-F1
#
_entry.id   AF-A0A813I0L8-F1
#
_cell.length_a   1.000
_cell.length_b   1.000
_cell.length_c   1.000
_cell.angle_alpha   90.00
_cell.angle_beta   90.00
_cell.angle_gamma   90.00
#
_symmetry.space_group_name_H-M   'P 1'
#
loop_
_entity.id
_entity.type
_entity.pdbx_description
1 polymer ?
#
loop_
_entity_poly.entity_id
_entity_poly.type
_entity_poly.pdbx_seq_one_letter_code
_entity_poly.pdbx_strand_id
1 'polypeptide(L)'
;MAKVEPADEASPLMMIGQASSARKLRRRSCKMVISDIFGHRINPVFAADAELSVRGAIFLVVAALPFLIPEGSIPMLDNLSGTGLYSPGVIIFVVFNLSRTFGEALQNTMSGMRGVVIAALNGWLLFTIFPDGVTDDSPPYVFWTGILWGVLFVSAFLFLNFNIMGSIFAISIFCSHWMGFLTPGADKIISPLHPGYSIYSDSCLESIVSRAAGMVCVLLVTLLPYPLLCLETAK
;
A
#
# COMPACT_ATOMS: atom_id res chain seq x y z
N MET A 1 -62.55 41.90 -5.67
CA MET A 1 -61.92 40.66 -5.19
C MET A 1 -60.61 40.49 -5.93
N ALA A 2 -59.48 40.78 -5.27
CA ALA A 2 -58.15 40.68 -5.84
C ALA A 2 -57.70 39.22 -5.87
N LYS A 3 -57.23 38.75 -7.03
CA LYS A 3 -56.70 37.40 -7.23
C LYS A 3 -55.24 37.42 -6.81
N VAL A 4 -54.93 36.81 -5.67
CA VAL A 4 -53.56 36.59 -5.17
C VAL A 4 -53.01 35.36 -5.88
N GLU A 5 -51.98 35.55 -6.70
CA GLU A 5 -51.13 34.48 -7.22
C GLU A 5 -50.10 34.11 -6.14
N PRO A 6 -50.04 32.85 -5.67
CA PRO A 6 -48.93 32.42 -4.81
C PRO A 6 -47.70 32.06 -5.64
N ALA A 7 -46.57 32.45 -5.09
CA ALA A 7 -45.23 32.42 -5.67
C ALA A 7 -44.76 31.02 -6.08
N ASP A 8 -44.06 31.02 -7.20
CA ASP A 8 -43.35 29.90 -7.82
C ASP A 8 -42.29 29.33 -6.87
N GLU A 9 -42.60 28.20 -6.22
CA GLU A 9 -41.64 27.36 -5.49
C GLU A 9 -40.64 26.77 -6.50
N ALA A 10 -39.58 27.53 -6.79
CA ALA A 10 -38.42 27.03 -7.51
C ALA A 10 -37.84 25.82 -6.77
N SER A 11 -38.24 24.64 -7.24
CA SER A 11 -37.99 23.36 -6.58
C SER A 11 -36.49 23.07 -6.45
N PRO A 12 -35.99 22.68 -5.25
CA PRO A 12 -34.57 22.36 -5.01
C PRO A 12 -34.03 21.21 -5.88
N LEU A 13 -34.90 20.44 -6.55
CA LEU A 13 -34.54 19.40 -7.50
C LEU A 13 -33.89 19.92 -8.81
N MET A 14 -34.25 21.12 -9.29
CA MET A 14 -33.63 21.66 -10.51
C MET A 14 -32.16 22.10 -10.27
N MET A 15 -31.85 22.59 -9.07
CA MET A 15 -30.49 22.97 -8.67
C MET A 15 -29.53 21.75 -8.60
N ILE A 16 -30.02 20.60 -8.13
CA ILE A 16 -29.25 19.35 -8.08
C ILE A 16 -28.93 18.84 -9.50
N GLY A 17 -29.89 18.95 -10.43
CA GLY A 17 -29.72 18.58 -11.84
C GLY A 17 -28.67 19.43 -12.55
N GLN A 18 -28.70 20.75 -12.35
CA GLN A 18 -27.73 21.67 -12.95
C GLN A 18 -26.31 21.50 -12.36
N ALA A 19 -26.20 21.27 -11.05
CA ALA A 19 -24.92 20.97 -10.41
C ALA A 19 -24.29 19.65 -10.89
N SER A 20 -25.11 18.64 -11.17
CA SER A 20 -24.69 17.36 -11.75
C SER A 20 -24.19 17.51 -13.20
N SER A 21 -24.90 18.28 -14.03
CA SER A 21 -24.50 18.56 -15.41
C SER A 21 -23.22 19.41 -15.50
N ALA A 22 -23.07 20.42 -14.64
CA ALA A 22 -21.86 21.24 -14.57
C ALA A 22 -20.62 20.42 -14.15
N ARG A 23 -20.77 19.49 -13.18
CA ARG A 23 -19.70 18.55 -12.81
C ARG A 23 -19.32 17.59 -13.94
N LYS A 24 -20.30 17.10 -14.71
CA LYS A 24 -20.05 16.25 -15.90
C LYS A 24 -19.30 17.01 -17.00
N LEU A 25 -19.67 18.26 -17.27
CA LEU A 25 -18.99 19.10 -18.26
C LEU A 25 -17.56 19.44 -17.86
N ARG A 26 -17.32 19.80 -16.59
CA ARG A 26 -15.98 20.10 -16.09
C ARG A 26 -15.07 18.87 -16.09
N ARG A 27 -15.60 17.68 -15.77
CA ARG A 27 -14.87 16.40 -15.91
C ARG A 27 -14.47 16.09 -17.35
N ARG A 28 -15.33 16.39 -18.34
CA ARG A 28 -15.00 16.20 -19.76
C ARG A 28 -13.88 17.12 -20.22
N SER A 29 -13.85 18.36 -19.75
CA SER A 29 -12.86 19.34 -20.17
C SER A 29 -11.44 19.01 -19.68
N CYS A 30 -11.25 18.63 -18.41
CA CYS A 30 -9.93 18.20 -17.91
C CYS A 30 -9.44 16.89 -18.55
N LYS A 31 -10.32 15.92 -18.82
CA LYS A 31 -9.95 14.69 -19.53
C LYS A 31 -9.44 14.98 -20.95
N MET A 32 -10.00 15.97 -21.62
CA MET A 32 -9.64 16.32 -23.00
C MET A 32 -8.22 16.93 -23.08
N VAL A 33 -7.87 17.81 -22.15
CA VAL A 33 -6.54 18.45 -22.10
C VAL A 33 -5.43 17.44 -21.84
N ILE A 34 -5.64 16.52 -20.89
CA ILE A 34 -4.65 15.48 -20.56
C ILE A 34 -4.54 14.44 -21.69
N SER A 35 -5.67 14.03 -22.27
CA SER A 35 -5.74 13.10 -23.41
C SER A 35 -4.99 13.60 -24.65
N ASP A 36 -5.04 14.91 -24.93
CA ASP A 36 -4.35 15.48 -26.09
C ASP A 36 -2.83 15.59 -25.85
N ILE A 37 -2.36 15.78 -24.60
CA ILE A 37 -0.93 15.79 -24.26
C ILE A 37 -0.27 14.42 -24.44
N PHE A 38 -0.95 13.34 -24.06
CA PHE A 38 -0.40 11.98 -24.16
C PHE A 38 -0.63 11.31 -25.52
N GLY A 39 -1.20 12.02 -26.49
CA GLY A 39 -1.36 11.49 -27.85
C GLY A 39 -2.32 10.32 -27.96
N HIS A 40 -3.43 10.36 -27.20
CA HIS A 40 -4.44 9.28 -27.14
C HIS A 40 -5.05 8.93 -28.52
N ARG A 41 -4.89 9.82 -29.51
CA ARG A 41 -5.33 9.66 -30.90
C ARG A 41 -4.44 8.74 -31.75
N ILE A 42 -3.17 8.57 -31.38
CA ILE A 42 -2.20 7.77 -32.15
C ILE A 42 -2.10 6.35 -31.56
N ASN A 43 -1.91 6.24 -30.24
CA ASN A 43 -1.86 4.96 -29.55
C ASN A 43 -2.53 5.05 -28.17
N PRO A 44 -3.79 4.58 -28.03
CA PRO A 44 -4.53 4.71 -26.78
C PRO A 44 -3.95 3.86 -25.65
N VAL A 45 -3.33 2.72 -25.97
CA VAL A 45 -2.73 1.82 -24.97
C VAL A 45 -1.49 2.45 -24.35
N PHE A 46 -0.59 2.97 -25.20
CA PHE A 46 0.61 3.66 -24.74
C PHE A 46 0.28 4.91 -23.92
N ALA A 47 -0.68 5.70 -24.38
CA ALA A 47 -1.11 6.91 -23.68
C ALA A 47 -1.67 6.62 -22.28
N ALA A 48 -2.43 5.52 -22.13
CA ALA A 48 -2.94 5.10 -20.82
C ALA A 48 -1.81 4.65 -19.86
N ASP A 49 -0.84 3.91 -20.38
CA ASP A 49 0.32 3.48 -19.59
C ASP A 49 1.24 4.65 -19.20
N ALA A 50 1.47 5.59 -20.12
CA ALA A 50 2.27 6.78 -19.90
C ALA A 50 1.59 7.69 -18.87
N GLU A 51 0.28 7.89 -18.97
CA GLU A 51 -0.48 8.66 -17.99
C GLU A 51 -0.40 8.03 -16.59
N LEU A 52 -0.61 6.71 -16.48
CA LEU A 52 -0.52 5.99 -15.21
C LEU A 52 0.89 6.13 -14.60
N SER A 53 1.92 6.00 -15.42
CA SER A 53 3.32 6.10 -15.00
C SER A 53 3.67 7.49 -14.48
N VAL A 54 3.21 8.55 -15.18
CA VAL A 54 3.43 9.95 -14.74
C VAL A 54 2.69 10.23 -13.43
N ARG A 55 1.44 9.75 -13.29
CA ARG A 55 0.69 9.87 -12.03
C ARG A 55 1.40 9.16 -10.89
N GLY A 56 1.80 7.91 -11.11
CA GLY A 56 2.55 7.13 -10.14
C GLY A 56 3.84 7.83 -9.72
N ALA A 57 4.59 8.37 -10.68
CA ALA A 57 5.83 9.11 -10.42
C ALA A 57 5.61 10.37 -9.57
N ILE A 58 4.60 11.19 -9.89
CA ILE A 58 4.29 12.40 -9.11
C ILE A 58 3.93 12.02 -7.67
N PHE A 59 3.08 11.01 -7.49
CA PHE A 59 2.70 10.53 -6.16
C PHE A 59 3.88 9.92 -5.40
N LEU A 60 4.76 9.19 -6.08
CA LEU A 60 5.98 8.64 -5.47
C LEU A 60 6.94 9.72 -5.03
N VAL A 61 7.10 10.80 -5.80
CA VAL A 61 7.94 11.94 -5.39
C VAL A 61 7.36 12.58 -4.13
N VAL A 62 6.05 12.85 -4.10
CA VAL A 62 5.39 13.41 -2.92
C VAL A 62 5.51 12.49 -1.71
N ALA A 63 5.35 11.18 -1.92
CA ALA A 63 5.53 10.15 -0.91
C ALA A 63 6.99 10.01 -0.45
N ALA A 64 7.98 10.24 -1.32
CA ALA A 64 9.39 10.12 -0.97
C ALA A 64 9.96 11.38 -0.29
N LEU A 65 9.24 12.52 -0.31
CA LEU A 65 9.69 13.78 0.32
C LEU A 65 10.14 13.63 1.78
N PRO A 66 9.45 12.88 2.66
CA PRO A 66 9.90 12.65 4.04
C PRO A 66 11.26 11.96 4.14
N PHE A 67 11.64 11.14 3.16
CA PHE A 67 12.94 10.45 3.14
C PHE A 67 14.05 11.26 2.46
N LEU A 68 13.67 12.20 1.58
CA LEU A 68 14.62 13.08 0.86
C LEU A 68 15.05 14.28 1.68
N ILE A 69 14.20 14.76 2.58
CA ILE A 69 14.48 15.91 3.43
C ILE A 69 15.08 15.40 4.75
N PRO A 70 16.30 15.82 5.13
CA PRO A 70 16.91 15.40 6.38
C PRO A 70 16.15 15.91 7.61
N GLU A 71 16.18 15.10 8.67
CA GLU A 71 15.49 15.33 9.94
C GLU A 71 15.80 16.72 10.52
N GLY A 72 14.77 17.43 10.98
CA GLY A 72 14.90 18.75 11.62
C GLY A 72 14.59 19.96 10.74
N SER A 73 14.26 19.75 9.46
CA SER A 73 13.88 20.86 8.56
C SER A 73 12.40 21.23 8.69
N ILE A 74 11.51 20.26 8.90
CA ILE A 74 10.05 20.46 8.98
C ILE A 74 9.47 19.57 10.10
N PRO A 75 9.02 20.14 11.23
CA PRO A 75 8.57 19.36 12.39
C PRO A 75 7.32 18.50 12.10
N MET A 76 6.55 18.84 11.07
CA MET A 76 5.42 18.02 10.63
C MET A 76 5.84 16.74 9.91
N LEU A 77 6.95 16.81 9.18
CA LEU A 77 7.50 15.69 8.41
C LEU A 77 8.25 14.73 9.34
N ASP A 78 8.96 15.28 10.32
CA ASP A 78 9.68 14.53 11.36
C ASP A 78 8.72 13.78 12.30
N ASN A 79 7.54 14.33 12.59
CA ASN A 79 6.49 13.61 13.33
C ASN A 79 5.87 12.46 12.51
N LEU A 80 5.87 12.57 11.18
CA LEU A 80 5.32 11.57 10.28
C LEU A 80 6.30 10.40 10.06
N SER A 81 7.61 10.69 10.01
CA SER A 81 8.66 9.66 10.02
C SER A 81 8.83 9.02 11.41
N GLY A 82 8.75 9.82 12.47
CA GLY A 82 8.91 9.36 13.86
C GLY A 82 7.77 8.48 14.40
N THR A 83 6.62 8.43 13.72
CA THR A 83 5.49 7.56 14.12
C THR A 83 5.66 6.10 13.66
N GLY A 84 6.68 5.77 12.86
CA GLY A 84 6.91 4.41 12.32
C GLY A 84 5.86 3.96 11.28
N LEU A 85 4.80 4.75 11.09
CA LEU A 85 3.77 4.52 10.06
C LEU A 85 4.33 4.71 8.64
N TYR A 86 5.39 5.49 8.51
CA TYR A 86 6.01 5.84 7.24
C TYR A 86 7.39 5.20 7.11
N SER A 87 7.41 4.01 6.50
CA SER A 87 8.63 3.23 6.23
C SER A 87 8.93 3.20 4.73
N PRO A 88 10.20 3.05 4.29
CA PRO A 88 10.53 2.86 2.88
C PRO A 88 9.76 1.70 2.23
N GLY A 89 9.34 0.73 3.04
CA GLY A 89 8.44 -0.33 2.62
C GLY A 89 7.12 0.16 2.02
N VAL A 90 6.54 1.25 2.55
CA VAL A 90 5.29 1.83 2.03
C VAL A 90 5.44 2.21 0.55
N ILE A 91 6.55 2.85 0.21
CA ILE A 91 6.87 3.30 -1.15
C ILE A 91 7.00 2.10 -2.09
N ILE A 92 7.77 1.09 -1.67
CA ILE A 92 7.95 -0.14 -2.43
C ILE A 92 6.59 -0.83 -2.66
N PHE A 93 5.74 -0.86 -1.63
CA PHE A 93 4.39 -1.43 -1.77
C PHE A 93 3.56 -0.69 -2.81
N VAL A 94 3.66 0.64 -2.85
CA VAL A 94 2.96 1.46 -3.84
C VAL A 94 3.44 1.15 -5.26
N VAL A 95 4.76 1.09 -5.49
CA VAL A 95 5.35 0.81 -6.81
C VAL A 95 4.89 -0.52 -7.36
N PHE A 96 4.95 -1.59 -6.57
CA PHE A 96 4.65 -2.95 -7.03
C PHE A 96 3.16 -3.23 -7.20
N ASN A 97 2.28 -2.52 -6.50
CA ASN A 97 0.84 -2.76 -6.58
C ASN A 97 0.08 -1.72 -7.43
N LEU A 98 0.77 -0.75 -8.02
CA LEU A 98 0.16 0.18 -8.96
C LEU A 98 -0.26 -0.59 -10.22
N SER A 99 -1.54 -0.49 -10.59
CA SER A 99 -2.11 -1.21 -11.73
C SER A 99 -2.99 -0.29 -12.58
N ARG A 100 -3.31 -0.73 -13.80
CA ARG A 100 -4.03 0.09 -14.80
C ARG A 100 -5.43 0.46 -14.38
N THR A 101 -6.07 -0.39 -13.58
CA THR A 101 -7.43 -0.17 -13.11
C THR A 101 -7.51 -0.26 -11.59
N PHE A 102 -8.49 0.43 -11.02
CA PHE A 102 -8.76 0.37 -9.59
C PHE A 102 -9.04 -1.06 -9.10
N GLY A 103 -9.80 -1.84 -9.86
CA GLY A 103 -10.16 -3.21 -9.49
C GLY A 103 -8.93 -4.15 -9.44
N GLU A 104 -8.06 -4.03 -10.44
CA GLU A 104 -6.80 -4.79 -10.49
C GLU A 104 -5.85 -4.36 -9.37
N ALA A 105 -5.72 -3.06 -9.11
CA ALA A 105 -4.90 -2.54 -8.01
C ALA A 105 -5.42 -3.01 -6.64
N LEU A 106 -6.75 -3.03 -6.45
CA LEU A 106 -7.37 -3.54 -5.22
C LEU A 106 -7.10 -5.05 -5.03
N GLN A 107 -7.23 -5.84 -6.10
CA GLN A 107 -6.95 -7.27 -6.04
C GLN A 107 -5.47 -7.55 -5.75
N ASN A 108 -4.56 -6.80 -6.39
CA ASN A 108 -3.12 -6.93 -6.20
C ASN A 108 -2.73 -6.53 -4.77
N THR A 109 -3.21 -5.39 -4.28
CA THR A 109 -2.95 -4.95 -2.89
C THR A 109 -3.51 -5.91 -1.85
N MET A 110 -4.71 -6.47 -2.06
CA MET A 110 -5.28 -7.49 -1.18
C MET A 110 -4.45 -8.76 -1.17
N SER A 111 -3.94 -9.19 -2.33
CA SER A 111 -3.04 -10.33 -2.42
C SER A 111 -1.70 -10.06 -1.73
N GLY A 112 -1.13 -8.88 -1.93
CA GLY A 112 0.10 -8.44 -1.25
C GLY A 112 -0.07 -8.43 0.27
N MET A 113 -1.18 -7.87 0.76
CA MET A 113 -1.49 -7.80 2.19
C MET A 113 -1.62 -9.19 2.82
N ARG A 114 -2.27 -10.14 2.13
CA ARG A 114 -2.32 -11.54 2.61
C ARG A 114 -0.92 -12.13 2.78
N GLY A 115 -0.03 -11.86 1.83
CA GLY A 115 1.37 -12.28 1.91
C GLY A 115 2.10 -11.69 3.14
N VAL A 116 1.92 -10.38 3.37
CA VAL A 116 2.50 -9.69 4.55
C VAL A 116 1.97 -10.28 5.85
N VAL A 117 0.67 -10.53 5.96
CA VAL A 117 0.07 -11.13 7.16
C VAL A 117 0.60 -12.54 7.40
N ILE A 118 0.69 -13.39 6.38
CA ILE A 118 1.24 -14.74 6.53
C ILE A 118 2.71 -14.69 6.97
N ALA A 119 3.50 -13.77 6.41
CA ALA A 119 4.89 -13.60 6.79
C ALA A 119 5.04 -13.09 8.24
N ALA A 120 4.23 -12.12 8.65
CA ALA A 120 4.22 -11.58 10.01
C ALA A 120 3.79 -12.64 11.04
N LEU A 121 2.75 -13.44 10.73
CA LEU A 121 2.34 -14.58 11.56
C LEU A 121 3.46 -15.62 11.70
N ASN A 122 4.19 -15.90 10.62
CA ASN A 122 5.34 -16.80 10.67
C ASN A 122 6.49 -16.22 11.49
N GLY A 123 6.74 -14.91 11.38
CA GLY A 123 7.68 -14.19 12.23
C GLY A 123 7.32 -14.34 13.70
N TRP A 124 6.08 -14.01 14.08
CA TRP A 124 5.61 -14.20 15.46
C TRP A 124 5.72 -15.64 15.93
N LEU A 125 5.40 -16.63 15.08
CA LEU A 125 5.53 -18.03 15.45
C LEU A 125 6.99 -18.41 15.73
N LEU A 126 7.91 -17.99 14.88
CA LEU A 126 9.35 -18.24 15.03
C LEU A 126 9.89 -17.63 16.34
N PHE A 127 9.55 -16.37 16.62
CA PHE A 127 9.94 -15.67 17.85
C PHE A 127 9.14 -16.09 19.09
N THR A 128 8.01 -16.78 18.94
CA THR A 128 7.32 -17.39 20.09
C THR A 128 8.00 -18.67 20.55
N ILE A 129 8.52 -19.47 19.62
CA ILE A 129 9.24 -20.71 19.95
C ILE A 129 10.66 -20.36 20.46
N PHE A 130 11.31 -19.38 19.84
CA PHE A 130 12.68 -18.96 20.12
C PHE A 130 12.75 -17.44 20.33
N PRO A 131 12.42 -16.95 21.54
CA PRO A 131 12.25 -15.51 21.80
C PRO A 131 13.53 -14.68 21.68
N ASP A 132 14.69 -15.28 21.96
CA ASP A 132 15.98 -14.60 21.85
C ASP A 132 16.64 -14.71 20.47
N GLY A 133 16.03 -15.46 19.54
CA GLY A 133 16.66 -15.74 18.25
C GLY A 133 17.93 -16.60 18.38
N VAL A 134 18.80 -16.51 17.38
CA VAL A 134 20.16 -17.07 17.45
C VAL A 134 21.06 -16.10 18.21
N THR A 135 21.55 -16.53 19.37
CA THR A 135 22.53 -15.79 20.16
C THR A 135 23.87 -16.55 20.18
N ASP A 136 24.96 -15.87 20.52
CA ASP A 136 26.29 -16.50 20.59
C ASP A 136 26.36 -17.63 21.64
N ASP A 137 25.51 -17.56 22.67
CA ASP A 137 25.36 -18.58 23.71
C ASP A 137 24.29 -19.65 23.38
N SER A 138 23.57 -19.50 22.27
CA SER A 138 22.47 -20.40 21.93
C SER A 138 22.97 -21.78 21.48
N PRO A 139 22.26 -22.85 21.83
CA PRO A 139 22.61 -24.19 21.36
C PRO A 139 22.58 -24.27 19.81
N PRO A 140 23.47 -25.07 19.19
CA PRO A 140 23.55 -25.17 17.72
C PRO A 140 22.24 -25.59 17.04
N TYR A 141 21.34 -26.27 17.76
CA TYR A 141 20.06 -26.69 17.20
C TYR A 141 19.15 -25.52 16.83
N VAL A 142 19.24 -24.37 17.53
CA VAL A 142 18.38 -23.19 17.29
C VAL A 142 18.66 -22.58 15.90
N PHE A 143 19.93 -22.57 15.51
CA PHE A 143 20.35 -22.11 14.19
C PHE A 143 19.84 -23.05 13.08
N TRP A 144 20.03 -24.36 13.25
CA TRP A 144 19.59 -25.35 12.26
C TRP A 144 18.07 -25.42 12.13
N THR A 145 17.31 -25.29 13.24
CA THR A 145 15.85 -25.20 13.18
C THR A 145 15.40 -23.93 12.46
N GLY A 146 16.06 -22.80 12.68
CA GLY A 146 15.81 -21.55 11.94
C GLY A 146 16.05 -21.68 10.45
N ILE A 147 17.13 -22.35 10.04
CA ILE A 147 17.40 -22.63 8.61
C ILE A 147 16.31 -23.54 8.03
N LEU A 148 16.00 -24.65 8.70
CA LEU A 148 14.99 -25.59 8.24
C LEU A 148 13.63 -24.91 8.08
N TRP A 149 13.27 -24.03 9.03
CA TRP A 149 12.04 -23.25 8.99
C TRP A 149 11.99 -22.33 7.76
N GLY A 150 13.09 -21.62 7.47
CA GLY A 150 13.20 -20.76 6.29
C GLY A 150 13.08 -21.53 4.98
N VAL A 151 13.77 -22.66 4.85
CA VAL A 151 13.71 -23.52 3.66
C VAL A 151 12.29 -24.05 3.45
N LEU A 152 11.62 -24.52 4.51
CA LEU A 152 10.25 -25.01 4.44
C LEU A 152 9.27 -23.91 4.05
N PHE A 153 9.40 -22.71 4.62
CA PHE A 153 8.53 -21.58 4.31
C PHE A 153 8.65 -21.14 2.84
N VAL A 154 9.88 -20.94 2.35
CA VAL A 154 10.13 -20.53 0.96
C VAL A 154 9.66 -21.62 -0.01
N SER A 155 9.95 -22.88 0.30
CA SER A 155 9.51 -24.03 -0.51
C SER A 155 8.00 -24.11 -0.56
N ALA A 156 7.31 -23.96 0.58
CA ALA A 156 5.85 -23.95 0.64
C ALA A 156 5.26 -22.83 -0.24
N PHE A 157 5.79 -21.60 -0.17
CA PHE A 157 5.33 -20.51 -1.02
C PHE A 157 5.56 -20.74 -2.51
N LEU A 158 6.64 -21.44 -2.87
CA LEU A 158 6.91 -21.82 -4.25
C LEU A 158 5.93 -22.91 -4.74
N PHE A 159 5.63 -23.90 -3.90
CA PHE A 159 4.74 -25.02 -4.24
C PHE A 159 3.25 -24.66 -4.24
N LEU A 160 2.80 -23.75 -3.36
CA LEU A 160 1.40 -23.40 -3.23
C LEU A 160 0.86 -22.50 -4.36
N ASN A 161 1.70 -22.12 -5.34
CA ASN A 161 1.34 -21.29 -6.50
C ASN A 161 0.46 -20.08 -6.13
N PHE A 162 0.87 -19.36 -5.09
CA PHE A 162 0.21 -18.12 -4.70
C PHE A 162 0.36 -17.05 -5.79
N ASN A 163 -0.55 -16.07 -5.79
CA ASN A 163 -0.44 -14.91 -6.65
C ASN A 163 0.93 -14.22 -6.43
N ILE A 164 1.61 -13.91 -7.53
CA ILE A 164 2.96 -13.39 -7.58
C ILE A 164 3.18 -12.19 -6.65
N MET A 165 2.23 -11.26 -6.55
CA MET A 165 2.35 -10.10 -5.67
C MET A 165 2.35 -10.52 -4.20
N GLY A 166 1.49 -11.47 -3.82
CA GLY A 166 1.48 -12.04 -2.48
C GLY A 166 2.79 -12.75 -2.14
N SER A 167 3.34 -13.52 -3.08
CA SER A 167 4.60 -14.24 -2.91
C SER A 167 5.79 -13.31 -2.74
N ILE A 168 5.90 -12.24 -3.54
CA ILE A 168 6.99 -11.25 -3.44
C ILE A 168 7.00 -10.61 -2.06
N PHE A 169 5.84 -10.11 -1.58
CA PHE A 169 5.77 -9.46 -0.27
C PHE A 169 5.92 -10.43 0.88
N ALA A 170 5.37 -11.64 0.78
CA ALA A 170 5.52 -12.66 1.81
C ALA A 170 7.00 -13.04 2.01
N ILE A 171 7.70 -13.36 0.93
CA ILE A 171 9.10 -13.79 1.00
C ILE A 171 10.01 -12.63 1.43
N SER A 172 9.78 -11.42 0.92
CA SER A 172 10.59 -10.25 1.28
C SER A 172 10.47 -9.90 2.77
N ILE A 173 9.25 -9.83 3.29
CA ILE A 173 9.01 -9.55 4.71
C ILE A 173 9.53 -10.70 5.58
N PHE A 174 9.26 -11.95 5.19
CA PHE A 174 9.79 -13.11 5.90
C PHE A 174 11.31 -13.10 5.98
N CYS A 175 12.00 -12.78 4.88
CA CYS A 175 13.46 -12.70 4.85
C CYS A 175 13.98 -11.64 5.85
N SER A 176 13.32 -10.49 5.97
CA SER A 176 13.66 -9.48 6.97
C SER A 176 13.57 -10.03 8.40
N HIS A 177 12.48 -10.71 8.74
CA HIS A 177 12.29 -11.31 10.07
C HIS A 177 13.27 -12.47 10.30
N TRP A 178 13.56 -13.26 9.26
CA TRP A 178 14.47 -14.39 9.32
C TRP A 178 15.94 -13.95 9.47
N MET A 179 16.35 -12.87 8.81
CA MET A 179 17.67 -12.25 9.04
C MET A 179 17.77 -11.70 10.46
N GLY A 180 16.72 -11.07 10.98
CA GLY A 180 16.65 -10.64 12.38
C GLY A 180 16.77 -11.82 13.36
N PHE A 181 16.20 -12.97 13.01
CA PHE A 181 16.31 -14.20 13.81
C PHE A 181 17.73 -14.79 13.81
N LEU A 182 18.40 -14.80 12.66
CA LEU A 182 19.72 -15.45 12.49
C LEU A 182 20.90 -14.56 12.89
N THR A 183 20.70 -13.25 13.04
CA THR A 183 21.78 -12.32 13.36
C THR A 183 21.86 -12.10 14.87
N PRO A 184 22.94 -12.52 15.53
CA PRO A 184 23.12 -12.30 16.96
C PRO A 184 23.23 -10.79 17.24
N GLY A 185 22.40 -10.28 18.16
CA GLY A 185 22.39 -8.87 18.55
C GLY A 185 21.55 -7.94 17.66
N ALA A 186 20.81 -8.46 16.69
CA ALA A 186 19.79 -7.68 15.99
C ALA A 186 18.60 -7.35 16.93
N ASP A 187 17.86 -6.28 16.61
CA ASP A 187 16.70 -5.84 17.40
C ASP A 187 15.73 -7.00 17.63
N LYS A 188 15.50 -7.29 18.92
CA LYS A 188 14.71 -8.45 19.34
C LYS A 188 13.26 -8.24 18.95
N ILE A 189 12.73 -9.10 18.08
CA ILE A 189 11.31 -9.13 17.76
C ILE A 189 10.59 -9.78 18.94
N ILE A 190 10.02 -8.96 19.82
CA ILE A 190 9.32 -9.44 21.00
C ILE A 190 7.92 -9.88 20.56
N SER A 191 7.64 -11.18 20.65
CA SER A 191 6.31 -11.70 20.31
C SER A 191 5.26 -11.23 21.32
N PRO A 192 3.97 -11.11 20.91
CA PRO A 192 2.87 -10.72 21.79
C PRO A 192 2.62 -11.66 22.98
N LEU A 193 3.23 -12.84 22.98
CA LEU A 193 3.12 -13.83 24.06
C LEU A 193 4.21 -13.69 25.12
N HIS A 194 5.20 -12.81 24.92
CA HIS A 194 6.28 -12.59 25.87
C HIS A 194 5.91 -11.52 26.91
N PRO A 195 6.23 -11.69 28.21
CA PRO A 195 5.85 -10.77 29.29
C PRO A 195 6.43 -9.34 29.19
N GLY A 196 7.32 -9.07 28.22
CA GLY A 196 7.91 -7.76 27.93
C GLY A 196 7.38 -7.10 26.65
N TYR A 197 6.27 -7.58 26.10
CA TYR A 197 5.72 -7.10 24.83
C TYR A 197 5.26 -5.64 24.89
N SER A 198 5.67 -4.87 23.89
CA SER A 198 5.18 -3.52 23.62
C SER A 198 4.74 -3.43 22.16
N ILE A 199 3.54 -2.87 21.95
CA ILE A 199 2.96 -2.66 20.61
C ILE A 199 3.85 -1.74 19.76
N TYR A 200 4.57 -0.82 20.40
CA TYR A 200 5.41 0.17 19.72
C TYR A 200 6.75 -0.38 19.23
N SER A 201 7.18 -1.55 19.72
CA SER A 201 8.46 -2.17 19.34
C SER A 201 8.28 -3.44 18.49
N ASP A 202 7.05 -3.73 18.05
CA ASP A 202 6.76 -4.94 17.27
C ASP A 202 6.95 -4.69 15.77
N SER A 203 8.06 -5.19 15.22
CA SER A 203 8.40 -5.10 13.80
C SER A 203 7.39 -5.82 12.88
N CYS A 204 6.71 -6.86 13.38
CA CYS A 204 5.69 -7.58 12.64
C CYS A 204 4.43 -6.70 12.48
N LEU A 205 4.00 -6.03 13.56
CA LEU A 205 2.89 -5.06 13.48
C LEU A 205 3.28 -3.86 12.63
N GLU A 206 4.48 -3.33 12.79
CA GLU A 206 4.98 -2.23 11.96
C GLU A 206 4.93 -2.61 10.47
N SER A 207 5.33 -3.84 10.13
CA SER A 207 5.23 -4.35 8.76
C SER A 207 3.80 -4.40 8.25
N ILE A 208 2.83 -4.86 9.06
CA ILE A 208 1.42 -4.91 8.67
C ILE A 208 0.84 -3.49 8.51
N VAL A 209 1.06 -2.62 9.50
CA VAL A 209 0.49 -1.28 9.53
C VAL A 209 1.08 -0.40 8.43
N SER A 210 2.38 -0.45 8.22
CA SER A 210 3.04 0.27 7.11
C SER A 210 2.48 -0.19 5.75
N ARG A 211 2.27 -1.49 5.53
CA ARG A 211 1.71 -1.97 4.25
C ARG A 211 0.21 -1.68 4.12
N ALA A 212 -0.52 -1.58 5.23
CA ALA A 212 -1.89 -1.08 5.22
C ALA A 212 -1.94 0.38 4.75
N ALA A 213 -1.04 1.24 5.24
CA ALA A 213 -0.90 2.60 4.76
C ALA A 213 -0.55 2.63 3.26
N GLY A 214 0.37 1.77 2.81
CA GLY A 214 0.73 1.63 1.40
C GLY A 214 -0.46 1.24 0.52
N MET A 215 -1.31 0.31 0.98
CA MET A 215 -2.54 -0.06 0.30
C MET A 215 -3.48 1.14 0.14
N VAL A 216 -3.71 1.92 1.19
CA VAL A 216 -4.54 3.14 1.10
C VAL A 216 -3.94 4.13 0.11
N CYS A 217 -2.62 4.32 0.11
CA CYS A 217 -1.94 5.17 -0.87
C CYS A 217 -2.19 4.70 -2.30
N VAL A 218 -2.01 3.41 -2.62
CA VAL A 218 -2.28 2.87 -3.97
C VAL A 218 -3.72 3.14 -4.42
N LEU A 219 -4.68 2.93 -3.52
CA LEU A 219 -6.09 3.19 -3.82
C LEU A 219 -6.35 4.68 -4.06
N LEU A 220 -5.67 5.57 -3.34
CA LEU A 220 -5.77 7.01 -3.59
C LEU A 220 -5.13 7.42 -4.93
N VAL A 221 -3.97 6.86 -5.30
CA VAL A 221 -3.31 7.12 -6.59
C VAL A 221 -4.19 6.68 -7.77
N THR A 222 -4.90 5.57 -7.62
CA THR A 222 -5.80 5.06 -8.68
C THR A 222 -7.12 5.82 -8.79
N LEU A 223 -7.52 6.56 -7.74
CA LEU A 223 -8.74 7.37 -7.71
C LEU A 223 -8.51 8.84 -8.09
N LEU A 224 -7.32 9.39 -7.85
CA LEU A 224 -6.98 10.79 -8.11
C LEU A 224 -6.14 10.95 -9.38
N PRO A 225 -6.34 12.01 -10.19
CA PRO A 225 -7.37 13.06 -10.13
C PRO A 225 -8.73 12.62 -10.73
N TYR A 226 -8.77 11.55 -11.50
CA TYR A 226 -10.00 10.90 -11.96
C TYR A 226 -9.90 9.39 -11.82
N PRO A 227 -11.01 8.72 -11.47
CA PRO A 227 -10.99 7.31 -11.14
C PRO A 227 -10.80 6.45 -12.39
N LEU A 228 -9.80 5.56 -12.35
CA LEU A 228 -9.56 4.56 -13.40
C LEU A 228 -10.47 3.34 -13.16
N LEU A 229 -11.74 3.48 -13.50
CA LEU A 229 -12.74 2.43 -13.32
C LEU A 229 -12.74 1.46 -14.51
N CYS A 230 -12.79 0.15 -14.24
CA CYS A 230 -12.92 -0.88 -15.28
C CYS A 230 -14.18 -0.72 -16.14
N LEU A 231 -15.20 -0.03 -15.62
CA LEU A 231 -16.44 0.28 -16.35
C LEU A 231 -16.21 1.17 -17.58
N GLU A 232 -15.14 1.98 -17.60
CA GLU A 232 -14.81 2.80 -18.79
C GLU A 232 -14.08 1.99 -19.88
N THR A 233 -13.53 0.81 -19.53
CA THR A 233 -12.75 -0.05 -20.43
C THR A 233 -13.57 -1.23 -20.99
N ALA A 234 -14.73 -1.53 -20.42
CA ALA A 234 -15.69 -2.47 -20.98
C ALA A 234 -16.39 -1.85 -22.20
N LYS A 235 -15.78 -2.04 -23.38
CA LYS A 235 -16.40 -1.81 -24.70
C LYS A 235 -16.42 -3.11 -25.47
#